data_AF-A0A7C0ZRR3-F1
#
_entry.id   AF-A0A7C0ZRR3-F1
#
_cell.length_a   1.000
_cell.length_b   1.000
_cell.length_c   1.000
_cell.angle_alpha   90.00
_cell.angle_beta   90.00
_cell.angle_gamma   90.00
#
_symmetry.space_group_name_H-M   'P 1'
#
loop_
_entity.id
_entity.type
_entity.pdbx_description
1 polymer ?
#
loop_
_entity_poly.entity_id
_entity_poly.type
_entity_poly.pdbx_seq_one_letter_code
_entity_poly.pdbx_strand_id
1 'polypeptide(L)'
;MMDRQLTDQELQGLMARHDEYQAQAEALAGQMEAIQISILECERAVSTIDALESEDEDGATSLVPIGAGSFVHARLVKSDRAIVSLGASVSAEMSADAARGCLNDRKEKLINILGQMDKSLKELAGRVQTIQAEANKQMQLRQPDQAYM
;
A
#
# COMPACT_ATOMS: atom_id res chain seq x y z
N MET A 1 16.11 13.97 40.50
CA MET A 1 16.63 13.76 39.13
C MET A 1 16.59 15.11 38.46
N MET A 2 17.74 15.76 38.25
CA MET A 2 17.83 17.07 37.60
C MET A 2 17.49 16.90 36.11
N ASP A 3 16.46 17.58 35.63
CA ASP A 3 16.13 17.62 34.19
C ASP A 3 17.31 18.29 33.46
N ARG A 4 18.10 17.47 32.74
CA ARG A 4 19.24 17.93 31.93
C ARG A 4 18.69 18.64 30.68
N GLN A 5 19.06 19.91 30.51
CA GLN A 5 18.86 20.63 29.24
C GLN A 5 19.78 20.03 28.16
N LEU A 6 19.22 19.73 26.99
CA LEU A 6 19.99 19.29 25.82
C LEU A 6 20.85 20.45 25.28
N THR A 7 22.04 20.12 24.80
CA THR A 7 22.89 21.05 24.04
C THR A 7 22.30 21.31 22.65
N ASP A 8 22.70 22.41 22.00
CA ASP A 8 22.25 22.72 20.63
C ASP A 8 22.58 21.60 19.64
N GLN A 9 23.73 20.95 19.80
CA GLN A 9 24.13 19.81 18.97
C GLN A 9 23.21 18.59 19.19
N GLU A 10 22.82 18.32 20.44
CA GLU A 10 21.90 17.22 20.75
C GLU A 10 20.49 17.52 20.21
N LEU A 11 20.02 18.77 20.29
CA LEU A 11 18.74 19.19 19.73
C LEU A 11 18.72 19.09 18.20
N GLN A 12 19.78 19.55 17.54
CA GLN A 12 19.93 19.40 16.08
C GLN A 12 19.95 17.93 15.66
N GLY A 13 20.67 17.07 16.38
CA GLY A 13 20.68 15.63 16.10
C GLY A 13 19.31 14.97 16.31
N LEU A 14 18.53 15.46 17.27
CA LEU A 14 17.17 15.00 17.52
C LEU A 14 16.21 15.38 16.39
N MET A 15 16.30 16.61 15.88
CA MET A 15 15.51 17.06 14.72
C MET A 15 15.92 16.35 13.42
N ALA A 16 17.21 16.09 13.21
CA ALA A 16 17.66 15.32 12.06
C ALA A 16 17.06 13.89 12.03
N ARG A 17 16.97 13.23 13.19
CA ARG A 17 16.30 11.91 13.30
C ARG A 17 14.80 11.98 13.10
N HIS A 18 14.16 13.06 13.56
CA HIS A 18 12.74 13.30 13.29
C HIS A 18 12.49 13.31 11.78
N ASP A 19 13.23 14.13 11.04
CA ASP A 19 13.06 14.31 9.61
C ASP A 19 13.37 13.02 8.84
N GLU A 20 14.38 12.26 9.29
CA GLU A 20 14.69 10.95 8.74
C GLU A 20 13.52 9.96 8.90
N TYR A 21 12.94 9.84 10.10
CA TYR A 21 11.80 8.94 10.33
C TYR A 21 10.54 9.39 9.63
N GLN A 22 10.33 10.70 9.50
CA GLN A 22 9.23 11.26 8.72
C GLN A 22 9.34 10.88 7.25
N ALA A 23 10.52 11.05 6.64
CA ALA A 23 10.77 10.66 5.26
C ALA A 23 10.59 9.14 5.03
N GLN A 24 11.02 8.31 5.98
CA GLN A 24 10.80 6.86 5.94
C GLN A 24 9.31 6.51 6.00
N ALA A 25 8.54 7.19 6.86
CA ALA A 25 7.10 6.97 6.98
C ALA A 25 6.34 7.35 5.69
N GLU A 26 6.71 8.46 5.06
CA GLU A 26 6.13 8.90 3.78
C GLU A 26 6.43 7.91 2.65
N ALA A 27 7.67 7.43 2.56
CA ALA A 27 8.05 6.41 1.58
C ALA A 27 7.27 5.11 1.79
N LEU A 28 7.11 4.69 3.04
CA LEU A 28 6.35 3.49 3.39
C LEU A 28 4.87 3.63 3.04
N ALA A 29 4.27 4.79 3.32
CA ALA A 29 2.88 5.09 2.96
C ALA A 29 2.63 5.00 1.43
N GLY A 30 3.55 5.53 0.63
CA GLY A 30 3.46 5.43 -0.84
C GLY A 30 3.53 3.98 -1.35
N GLN A 31 4.37 3.14 -0.73
CA GLN A 31 4.41 1.71 -1.06
C GLN A 31 3.12 0.98 -0.65
N MET A 32 2.53 1.35 0.50
CA MET A 32 1.26 0.79 0.95
C MET A 32 0.12 1.11 -0.04
N GLU A 33 0.09 2.32 -0.59
CA GLU A 33 -0.88 2.72 -1.63
C GLU A 33 -0.77 1.84 -2.89
N ALA A 34 0.44 1.59 -3.37
CA ALA A 34 0.67 0.71 -4.52
C ALA A 34 0.18 -0.74 -4.27
N ILE A 35 0.35 -1.24 -3.04
CA ILE A 35 -0.17 -2.56 -2.65
C ILE A 35 -1.70 -2.57 -2.59
N GLN A 36 -2.33 -1.50 -2.09
CA GLN A 36 -3.79 -1.37 -2.06
C GLN A 36 -4.39 -1.38 -3.47
N ILE A 37 -3.75 -0.69 -4.43
CA ILE A 37 -4.13 -0.74 -5.84
C ILE A 37 -4.04 -2.19 -6.37
N SER A 38 -2.96 -2.89 -6.05
CA SER A 38 -2.76 -4.29 -6.49
C SER A 38 -3.81 -5.25 -5.89
N ILE A 39 -4.25 -5.01 -4.65
CA ILE A 39 -5.35 -5.74 -4.01
C ILE A 39 -6.65 -5.52 -4.79
N LEU A 40 -6.98 -4.26 -5.09
CA LEU A 40 -8.17 -3.90 -5.87
C LEU A 40 -8.15 -4.52 -7.27
N GLU A 41 -6.98 -4.57 -7.92
CA GLU A 41 -6.82 -5.26 -9.21
C GLU A 41 -7.11 -6.76 -9.11
N CYS A 42 -6.68 -7.43 -8.04
CA CYS A 42 -7.01 -8.83 -7.80
C CYS A 42 -8.52 -9.02 -7.61
N GLU A 43 -9.17 -8.15 -6.85
CA GLU A 43 -10.64 -8.19 -6.64
C GLU A 43 -11.41 -7.97 -7.93
N ARG A 44 -11.00 -6.99 -8.74
CA ARG A 44 -11.60 -6.73 -10.05
C ARG A 44 -11.44 -7.92 -11.00
N ALA A 45 -10.26 -8.55 -10.99
CA ALA A 45 -10.02 -9.74 -11.80
C ALA A 45 -10.93 -10.90 -11.39
N VAL A 46 -11.06 -11.17 -10.08
CA VAL A 46 -11.98 -12.19 -9.56
C VAL A 46 -13.44 -11.89 -9.95
N SER A 47 -13.89 -10.65 -9.72
CA SER A 47 -15.25 -10.24 -10.08
C SER A 47 -15.52 -10.35 -11.58
N THR A 48 -14.51 -10.13 -12.43
CA THR A 48 -14.64 -10.28 -13.89
C THR A 48 -14.78 -11.77 -14.25
N ILE A 49 -13.98 -12.65 -13.63
CA ILE A 49 -14.10 -14.10 -13.84
C ILE A 49 -15.50 -14.59 -13.42
N ASP A 50 -16.01 -14.13 -12.29
CA ASP A 50 -17.34 -14.52 -11.81
C ASP A 50 -18.46 -14.04 -12.75
N ALA A 51 -18.37 -12.80 -13.23
CA ALA A 51 -19.32 -12.27 -14.20
C ALA A 51 -19.32 -13.11 -15.49
N LEU A 52 -18.13 -13.45 -16.02
CA LEU A 52 -18.01 -14.23 -17.25
C LEU A 52 -18.44 -15.69 -17.09
N GLU A 53 -18.23 -16.31 -15.93
CA GLU A 53 -18.69 -17.68 -15.65
C GLU A 53 -20.22 -17.75 -15.56
N SER A 54 -20.88 -16.67 -15.11
CA SER A 54 -22.35 -16.59 -15.06
C SER A 54 -23.03 -16.32 -16.40
N GLU A 55 -22.28 -15.95 -17.44
CA GLU A 55 -22.79 -15.87 -18.81
C GLU A 55 -22.70 -17.26 -19.45
N ASP A 56 -23.76 -18.06 -19.27
CA ASP A 56 -23.91 -19.46 -19.74
C ASP A 56 -23.89 -19.64 -21.28
N GLU A 57 -23.44 -18.65 -22.06
CA GLU A 57 -23.40 -18.70 -23.52
C GLU A 57 -21.98 -18.54 -24.07
N ASP A 58 -21.38 -19.67 -24.44
CA ASP A 58 -20.26 -19.69 -25.39
C ASP A 58 -20.66 -18.88 -26.64
N GLY A 59 -19.99 -17.75 -26.87
CA GLY A 59 -20.34 -16.82 -27.92
C GLY A 59 -20.86 -15.45 -27.47
N ALA A 60 -20.89 -15.18 -26.16
CA ALA A 60 -21.16 -13.85 -25.61
C ALA A 60 -20.30 -12.78 -26.31
N THR A 61 -20.95 -11.71 -26.76
CA THR A 61 -20.29 -10.58 -27.40
C THR A 61 -19.88 -9.55 -26.37
N SER A 62 -18.58 -9.25 -26.30
CA SER A 62 -18.02 -8.24 -25.42
C SER A 62 -17.40 -7.10 -26.21
N LEU A 63 -17.35 -5.91 -25.60
CA LEU A 63 -16.68 -4.74 -26.16
C LEU A 63 -15.31 -4.60 -25.50
N VAL A 64 -14.26 -4.71 -26.32
CA VAL A 64 -12.88 -4.53 -25.87
C VAL A 64 -12.45 -3.09 -26.13
N PRO A 65 -12.07 -2.32 -25.09
CA PRO A 65 -11.59 -0.96 -25.28
C PRO A 65 -10.23 -0.97 -25.98
N ILE A 66 -10.07 -0.14 -27.01
CA ILE A 66 -8.81 0.05 -27.75
C ILE A 66 -8.19 1.43 -27.55
N GLY A 67 -8.80 2.27 -26.70
CA GLY A 67 -8.33 3.62 -26.37
C GLY A 67 -9.15 4.74 -27.01
N ALA A 68 -8.93 5.98 -26.58
CA ALA A 68 -9.64 7.18 -27.07
C ALA A 68 -11.18 7.06 -27.11
N GLY A 69 -11.77 6.33 -26.15
CA GLY A 69 -13.22 6.06 -26.12
C GLY A 69 -13.73 5.14 -27.25
N SER A 70 -12.83 4.43 -27.93
CA SER A 70 -13.13 3.49 -29.02
C SER A 70 -13.12 2.05 -28.54
N PHE A 71 -13.98 1.22 -29.14
CA PHE A 71 -14.20 -0.17 -28.76
C PHE A 71 -14.28 -1.08 -30.01
N VAL A 72 -13.89 -2.34 -29.85
CA VAL A 72 -14.07 -3.39 -30.86
C VAL A 72 -14.95 -4.49 -30.32
N HIS A 73 -15.77 -5.09 -31.18
CA HIS A 73 -16.56 -6.26 -30.84
C HIS A 73 -15.66 -7.50 -30.80
N ALA A 74 -15.73 -8.25 -29.71
CA ALA A 74 -15.08 -9.53 -29.54
C ALA A 74 -16.11 -10.59 -29.15
N ARG A 75 -15.85 -11.84 -29.52
CA ARG A 75 -16.63 -12.99 -29.08
C ARG A 75 -15.81 -13.79 -28.09
N LEU A 76 -16.38 -14.11 -26.94
CA LEU A 76 -15.75 -14.98 -25.96
C LEU A 76 -15.84 -16.45 -26.43
N VAL A 77 -14.69 -17.14 -26.41
CA VAL A 77 -14.55 -18.51 -26.93
C VAL A 77 -14.42 -19.56 -25.81
N LYS A 78 -13.98 -19.14 -24.62
CA LYS A 78 -13.77 -19.99 -23.44
C LYS A 78 -14.06 -19.18 -22.18
N SER A 79 -15.33 -19.05 -21.79
CA SER A 79 -15.71 -18.30 -20.57
C SER A 79 -15.26 -18.99 -19.28
N ASP A 80 -15.04 -20.31 -19.32
CA ASP A 80 -14.58 -21.13 -18.20
C ASP A 80 -13.06 -21.08 -17.96
N ARG A 81 -12.29 -20.35 -18.77
CA ARG A 81 -10.81 -20.33 -18.74
C ARG A 81 -10.25 -18.92 -18.66
N ALA A 82 -9.17 -18.78 -17.91
CA ALA A 82 -8.40 -17.55 -17.80
C ALA A 82 -6.90 -17.82 -17.90
N ILE A 83 -6.16 -16.91 -18.52
CA ILE A 83 -4.69 -16.91 -18.49
C ILE A 83 -4.24 -16.06 -17.31
N VAL A 84 -3.62 -16.68 -16.31
CA VAL A 84 -3.15 -16.00 -15.10
C VAL A 84 -1.62 -15.95 -15.12
N SER A 85 -1.08 -14.76 -14.93
CA SER A 85 0.37 -14.58 -14.73
C SER A 85 0.79 -15.16 -13.38
N LEU A 86 1.83 -15.99 -13.40
CA LEU A 86 2.45 -16.58 -12.20
C LEU A 86 3.73 -15.85 -11.78
N GLY A 87 4.13 -14.82 -12.54
CA GLY A 87 5.38 -14.09 -12.34
C GLY A 87 6.54 -14.66 -13.16
N ALA A 88 7.70 -14.00 -13.12
CA ALA A 88 8.91 -14.40 -13.86
C ALA A 88 8.68 -14.62 -15.37
N SER A 89 7.80 -13.84 -15.98
CA SER A 89 7.38 -13.98 -17.39
C SER A 89 6.69 -15.31 -17.74
N VAL A 90 6.13 -16.00 -16.73
CA VAL A 90 5.36 -17.24 -16.88
C VAL A 90 3.88 -16.97 -16.64
N SER A 91 3.03 -17.51 -17.52
CA SER A 91 1.58 -17.49 -17.38
C SER A 91 1.02 -18.89 -17.62
N ALA A 92 -0.10 -19.21 -16.98
CA ALA A 92 -0.76 -20.49 -17.12
C ALA A 92 -2.24 -20.28 -17.49
N GLU A 93 -2.74 -21.10 -18.43
CA GLU A 93 -4.18 -21.23 -18.66
C GLU A 93 -4.77 -22.10 -17.55
N MET A 94 -5.76 -21.55 -16.84
CA MET A 94 -6.40 -22.15 -15.68
C MET A 94 -7.92 -22.13 -15.87
N SER A 95 -8.64 -23.03 -15.19
CA SER A 95 -10.10 -22.89 -15.06
C SER A 95 -10.45 -21.62 -14.29
N ALA A 96 -11.66 -21.11 -14.47
CA ALA A 96 -12.21 -19.99 -13.70
C ALA A 96 -11.99 -20.18 -12.19
N ASP A 97 -12.29 -21.38 -11.69
CA ASP A 97 -12.11 -21.73 -10.28
C ASP A 97 -10.64 -21.71 -9.81
N ALA A 98 -9.73 -22.30 -10.58
CA ALA A 98 -8.30 -22.28 -10.26
C ALA A 98 -7.71 -20.86 -10.35
N ALA A 99 -8.16 -20.06 -11.33
CA ALA A 99 -7.77 -18.67 -11.49
C ALA A 99 -8.24 -17.82 -10.30
N ARG A 100 -9.49 -18.01 -9.83
CA ARG A 100 -9.99 -17.38 -8.60
C ARG A 100 -9.15 -17.73 -7.39
N GLY A 101 -8.86 -19.01 -7.19
CA GLY A 101 -8.00 -19.46 -6.10
C GLY A 101 -6.64 -18.75 -6.13
N CYS A 102 -5.99 -18.73 -7.29
CA CYS A 102 -4.70 -18.07 -7.47
C CYS A 102 -4.75 -16.55 -7.16
N LEU A 103 -5.78 -15.86 -7.62
CA LEU A 103 -5.95 -14.42 -7.40
C LEU A 103 -6.30 -14.09 -5.95
N ASN A 104 -7.13 -14.92 -5.28
CA ASN A 104 -7.44 -14.76 -3.87
C ASN A 104 -6.22 -15.05 -2.99
N ASP A 105 -5.45 -16.10 -3.27
CA ASP A 105 -4.18 -16.37 -2.58
C ASP A 105 -3.19 -15.20 -2.72
N ARG A 106 -3.12 -14.59 -3.91
CA ARG A 106 -2.31 -13.40 -4.15
C ARG A 106 -2.80 -12.22 -3.34
N LYS A 107 -4.12 -11.99 -3.31
CA LYS A 107 -4.75 -10.93 -2.53
C LYS A 107 -4.45 -11.09 -1.03
N GLU A 108 -4.60 -12.29 -0.48
CA GLU A 108 -4.31 -12.56 0.92
C GLU A 108 -2.85 -12.29 1.27
N LYS A 109 -1.91 -12.68 0.41
CA LYS A 109 -0.49 -12.36 0.59
C LYS A 109 -0.25 -10.85 0.61
N LEU A 110 -0.88 -10.09 -0.29
CA LEU A 110 -0.78 -8.63 -0.31
C LEU A 110 -1.39 -8.00 0.94
N ILE A 111 -2.54 -8.49 1.43
CA ILE A 111 -3.17 -8.02 2.69
C ILE A 111 -2.23 -8.27 3.88
N ASN A 112 -1.59 -9.44 3.94
CA ASN A 112 -0.64 -9.76 5.00
C ASN A 112 0.58 -8.83 4.97
N ILE A 113 1.13 -8.56 3.78
CA ILE A 113 2.24 -7.60 3.61
C ILE A 113 1.80 -6.20 4.03
N LEU A 114 0.62 -5.75 3.60
CA LEU A 114 0.06 -4.45 3.98
C LEU A 114 -0.10 -4.32 5.50
N GLY A 115 -0.56 -5.37 6.17
CA GLY A 115 -0.68 -5.42 7.62
C GLY A 115 0.67 -5.38 8.35
N GLN A 116 1.73 -5.93 7.76
CA GLN A 116 3.10 -5.80 8.30
C GLN A 116 3.62 -4.36 8.14
N MET A 117 3.38 -3.75 6.97
CA MET A 117 3.79 -2.37 6.71
C MET A 117 3.06 -1.36 7.58
N ASP A 118 1.75 -1.57 7.84
CA ASP A 118 0.97 -0.75 8.76
C ASP A 118 1.54 -0.78 10.19
N LYS A 119 1.99 -1.95 10.66
CA LYS A 119 2.67 -2.06 11.96
C LYS A 119 3.97 -1.27 11.96
N SER A 120 4.81 -1.41 10.93
CA SER A 120 6.06 -0.63 10.81
C SER A 120 5.81 0.87 10.73
N LEU A 121 4.76 1.31 10.04
CA LEU A 121 4.37 2.71 9.96
C LEU A 121 3.97 3.26 11.34
N LYS A 122 3.17 2.50 12.10
CA LYS A 122 2.77 2.86 13.47
C LYS A 122 3.98 2.97 14.41
N GLU A 123 4.95 2.05 14.28
CA GLU A 123 6.19 2.11 15.05
C GLU A 123 7.02 3.37 14.72
N LEU A 124 7.15 3.72 13.43
CA LEU A 124 7.83 4.94 13.00
C LEU A 124 7.10 6.19 13.51
N ALA A 125 5.77 6.25 13.38
CA ALA A 125 4.97 7.36 13.89
C ALA A 125 5.12 7.54 15.41
N GLY A 126 5.17 6.44 16.17
CA GLY A 126 5.42 6.49 17.61
C GLY A 126 6.81 7.04 17.97
N ARG A 127 7.85 6.71 17.19
CA ARG A 127 9.20 7.28 17.35
C ARG A 127 9.22 8.77 17.06
N VAL A 128 8.59 9.20 15.96
CA VAL A 128 8.44 10.62 15.60
C VAL A 128 7.74 11.38 16.71
N GLN A 129 6.62 10.86 17.23
CA GLN A 129 5.87 11.49 18.32
C GLN A 129 6.69 11.60 19.61
N THR A 130 7.49 10.59 19.94
CA THR A 130 8.39 10.60 21.11
C THR A 130 9.46 11.68 20.97
N ILE A 131 10.07 11.79 19.78
CA ILE A 131 11.07 12.82 19.47
C ILE A 131 10.42 14.21 19.56
N GLN A 132 9.23 14.40 19.00
CA GLN A 132 8.52 15.68 19.06
C GLN A 132 8.18 16.09 20.50
N ALA A 133 7.76 15.14 21.35
CA ALA A 133 7.46 15.40 22.75
C ALA A 133 8.73 15.83 23.53
N GLU A 134 9.85 15.15 23.31
CA GLU A 134 11.14 15.51 23.94
C GLU A 134 11.62 16.88 23.46
N ALA A 135 11.58 17.15 22.14
CA ALA A 135 11.94 18.44 21.57
C ALA A 135 11.11 19.58 22.18
N ASN A 136 9.78 19.38 22.29
CA ASN A 136 8.87 20.36 22.87
C ASN A 136 9.15 20.62 24.35
N LYS A 137 9.46 19.58 25.14
CA LYS A 137 9.84 19.72 26.56
C LYS A 137 11.11 20.57 26.70
N GLN A 138 12.10 20.34 25.85
CA GLN A 138 13.39 21.02 25.88
C GLN A 138 13.27 22.49 25.43
N MET A 139 12.40 22.77 24.44
CA MET A 139 12.08 24.15 24.06
C MET A 139 11.37 24.92 25.19
N GLN A 140 10.45 24.28 25.92
CA GLN A 140 9.77 24.91 27.06
C GLN A 140 10.71 25.16 28.24
N LEU A 141 11.68 24.28 28.49
CA LEU A 141 12.71 24.47 29.52
C LEU A 141 13.70 25.61 29.19
N ARG A 142 13.80 26.02 27.93
CA ARG A 142 14.59 27.18 27.48
C ARG A 142 13.82 28.51 27.52
N GLN A 143 12.50 28.49 27.52
CA GLN A 143 11.66 29.69 27.53
C GLN A 143 11.45 30.42 28.88
N PRO A 144 11.79 29.92 30.09
CA PRO A 144 11.54 30.69 31.31
C PRO A 144 12.52 31.86 31.52
N ASP A 145 13.68 31.89 30.86
CA ASP A 145 14.74 32.88 31.10
C ASP A 145 14.60 34.20 30.32
N GLN A 146 13.58 34.35 29.46
CA GLN A 146 13.32 35.62 28.75
C GLN A 146 12.22 36.48 29.39
N ALA A 147 11.67 36.09 30.54
CA ALA A 147 10.68 36.89 31.28
C ALA A 147 11.30 37.96 32.22
N TYR A 148 12.63 38.03 32.31
CA TYR A 148 13.36 39.04 33.10
C TYR A 148 14.50 39.66 32.28
N MET A 149 14.15 40.42 31.24
CA MET A 149 14.97 41.49 30.67
C MET A 149 14.06 42.64 30.23
#